data_AF-A0A661PI46-F1
#
_entry.id   AF-A0A661PI46-F1
#
_cell.length_a   1.000
_cell.length_b   1.000
_cell.length_c   1.000
_cell.angle_alpha   90.00
_cell.angle_beta   90.00
_cell.angle_gamma   90.00
#
_symmetry.space_group_name_H-M   'P 1'
#
loop_
_entity.id
_entity.type
_entity.pdbx_description
1 polymer ?
#
loop_
_entity_poly.entity_id
_entity_poly.type
_entity_poly.pdbx_seq_one_letter_code
_entity_poly.pdbx_strand_id
1 'polypeptide(L)'
;MNIQDLANESIAILSLLGSHKEVTGLLAATLRPDHFHDPRTKEIYTRIMAMAKRRHELPGWDVMQHDTLLSSEARELLDTSSYPPAKTEGDAEQILEVLEKMRQGRVILSTYDAVMDLMKEETADPVDAFAVMEAGLMDARTDQTDETLSVAMDGNFLEAVKALLDRKKPDTIPTGFHEFDNSAGGLPRGGLTTLAASSGGGKSCMGVQIAVNAFNAG
;
A
#
# COMPACT_ATOMS: atom_id res chain seq x y z
N MET A 1 -13.88 19.00 -7.10
CA MET A 1 -13.94 17.57 -6.76
C MET A 1 -14.14 17.47 -5.26
N ASN A 2 -15.21 16.83 -4.79
CA ASN A 2 -15.34 16.56 -3.36
C ASN A 2 -14.36 15.43 -3.02
N ILE A 3 -13.36 15.70 -2.19
CA ILE A 3 -12.29 14.74 -1.80
C ILE A 3 -12.63 13.99 -0.51
N GLN A 4 -13.89 14.02 -0.12
CA GLN A 4 -14.44 13.43 1.09
C GLN A 4 -15.67 12.62 0.73
N ASP A 5 -15.77 11.42 1.30
CA ASP A 5 -16.93 10.56 1.12
C ASP A 5 -17.23 9.79 2.41
N LEU A 6 -17.90 10.49 3.33
CA LEU A 6 -18.28 9.92 4.63
C LEU A 6 -19.13 8.66 4.49
N ALA A 7 -19.95 8.56 3.44
CA ALA A 7 -20.80 7.41 3.22
C ALA A 7 -19.96 6.17 2.90
N ASN A 8 -19.05 6.27 1.93
CA ASN A 8 -18.16 5.16 1.59
C ASN A 8 -17.16 4.83 2.70
N GLU A 9 -16.68 5.83 3.47
CA GLU A 9 -15.84 5.59 4.65
C GLU A 9 -16.58 4.79 5.73
N SER A 10 -17.84 5.15 6.01
CA SER A 10 -18.66 4.47 7.03
C SER A 10 -19.04 3.06 6.59
N ILE A 11 -19.41 2.88 5.31
CA ILE A 11 -19.69 1.56 4.74
C ILE A 11 -18.43 0.68 4.79
N ALA A 12 -17.24 1.20 4.47
CA ALA A 12 -15.99 0.43 4.53
C ALA A 12 -15.71 -0.07 5.96
N ILE A 13 -15.88 0.78 6.97
CA ILE A 13 -15.72 0.40 8.38
C ILE A 13 -16.71 -0.67 8.80
N LEU A 14 -17.99 -0.51 8.47
CA LEU A 14 -19.02 -1.47 8.84
C LEU A 14 -18.84 -2.80 8.10
N SER A 15 -18.33 -2.76 6.86
CA SER A 15 -17.97 -3.94 6.09
C SER A 15 -16.78 -4.68 6.70
N LEU A 16 -15.80 -3.95 7.24
CA LEU A 16 -14.65 -4.51 7.98
C LEU A 16 -15.07 -5.18 9.30
N LEU A 17 -16.15 -4.70 9.92
CA LEU A 17 -16.78 -5.30 11.11
C LEU A 17 -17.85 -6.35 10.79
N GLY A 18 -18.08 -6.60 9.50
CA GLY A 18 -19.14 -7.45 8.99
C GLY A 18 -18.84 -8.94 9.14
N SER A 19 -19.80 -9.77 8.72
CA SER A 19 -19.69 -11.23 8.80
C SER A 19 -19.15 -11.88 7.51
N HIS A 20 -19.04 -11.14 6.42
CA HIS A 20 -18.58 -11.65 5.12
C HIS A 20 -17.04 -11.70 5.10
N LYS A 21 -16.48 -12.92 5.21
CA LYS A 21 -15.03 -13.12 5.35
C LYS A 21 -14.22 -12.61 4.16
N GLU A 22 -14.71 -12.79 2.93
CA GLU A 22 -14.04 -12.34 1.69
C GLU A 22 -13.92 -10.81 1.68
N VAL A 23 -15.05 -10.11 1.85
CA VAL A 23 -15.11 -8.65 1.99
C VAL A 23 -14.21 -8.15 3.11
N THR A 24 -14.30 -8.77 4.29
CA THR A 24 -13.51 -8.39 5.45
C THR A 24 -12.01 -8.57 5.20
N GLY A 25 -11.61 -9.69 4.59
CA GLY A 25 -10.23 -9.99 4.26
C GLY A 25 -9.64 -9.03 3.24
N LEU A 26 -10.39 -8.74 2.17
CA LEU A 26 -10.01 -7.76 1.15
C LEU A 26 -9.80 -6.38 1.78
N LEU A 27 -10.80 -5.89 2.54
CA LEU A 27 -10.73 -4.57 3.17
C LEU A 27 -9.63 -4.48 4.23
N ALA A 28 -9.42 -5.52 5.04
CA ALA A 28 -8.38 -5.54 6.05
C ALA A 28 -6.95 -5.53 5.46
N ALA A 29 -6.78 -6.12 4.27
CA ALA A 29 -5.50 -6.17 3.56
C ALA A 29 -5.19 -4.87 2.79
N THR A 30 -6.21 -4.12 2.39
CA THR A 30 -6.07 -2.98 1.47
C THR A 30 -6.27 -1.62 2.14
N LEU A 31 -7.21 -1.52 3.10
CA LEU A 31 -7.49 -0.26 3.78
C LEU A 31 -6.30 0.20 4.61
N ARG A 32 -6.24 1.52 4.80
CA ARG A 32 -5.16 2.24 5.45
C ARG A 32 -5.73 3.50 6.12
N PRO A 33 -5.08 4.04 7.16
CA PRO A 33 -5.58 5.21 7.87
C PRO A 33 -5.74 6.47 7.01
N ASP A 34 -5.05 6.55 5.87
CA ASP A 34 -5.08 7.68 4.93
C ASP A 34 -6.27 7.63 3.95
N HIS A 35 -6.95 6.48 3.81
CA HIS A 35 -8.22 6.38 3.08
C HIS A 35 -9.35 7.15 3.78
N PHE A 36 -9.25 7.33 5.09
CA PHE A 36 -10.25 8.00 5.91
C PHE A 36 -9.91 9.48 6.09
N HIS A 37 -10.79 10.36 5.63
CA HIS A 37 -10.65 11.80 5.85
C HIS A 37 -11.36 12.23 7.13
N ASP A 38 -12.54 11.69 7.43
CA ASP A 38 -13.28 12.10 8.61
C ASP A 38 -12.53 11.66 9.89
N PRO A 39 -12.32 12.55 10.87
CA PRO A 39 -11.62 12.19 12.10
C PRO A 39 -12.26 11.01 12.83
N ARG A 40 -13.59 10.89 12.77
CA ARG A 40 -14.37 9.86 13.45
C ARG A 40 -14.16 8.50 12.81
N THR A 41 -14.20 8.41 11.48
CA THR A 41 -13.97 7.16 10.74
C THR A 41 -12.52 6.70 10.90
N LYS A 42 -11.57 7.65 10.89
CA LYS A 42 -10.15 7.38 11.15
C LYS A 42 -9.90 6.87 12.57
N GLU A 43 -10.58 7.44 13.57
CA GLU A 43 -10.53 6.99 14.96
C GLU A 43 -10.98 5.52 15.07
N ILE A 44 -12.14 5.19 14.48
CA ILE A 44 -12.70 3.84 14.49
C ILE A 44 -11.74 2.86 13.81
N TYR A 45 -11.26 3.18 12.60
CA TYR A 45 -10.34 2.32 11.87
C TYR A 45 -9.05 2.05 12.66
N THR A 46 -8.45 3.10 13.22
CA THR A 46 -7.25 2.98 14.05
C THR A 46 -7.50 2.09 15.27
N ARG A 47 -8.67 2.22 15.89
CA ARG A 47 -9.07 1.39 17.03
C ARG A 47 -9.25 -0.07 16.65
N ILE A 48 -9.93 -0.35 15.53
CA ILE A 48 -10.12 -1.71 14.98
C ILE A 48 -8.77 -2.38 14.77
N MET A 49 -7.84 -1.71 14.07
CA MET A 49 -6.53 -2.27 13.75
C MET A 49 -5.68 -2.47 15.01
N ALA A 50 -5.77 -1.57 16.00
CA ALA A 50 -5.10 -1.74 17.29
C ALA A 50 -5.63 -2.97 18.07
N MET A 51 -6.93 -3.26 17.99
CA MET A 51 -7.52 -4.46 18.59
C MET A 51 -7.12 -5.73 17.84
N ALA A 52 -7.15 -5.69 16.51
CA ALA A 52 -6.75 -6.80 15.65
C ALA A 52 -5.29 -7.20 15.89
N LYS A 53 -4.38 -6.22 15.99
CA LYS A 53 -2.97 -6.47 16.29
C LYS A 53 -2.75 -7.17 17.64
N ARG A 54 -3.62 -6.92 18.64
CA ARG A 54 -3.51 -7.51 19.98
C ARG A 54 -4.15 -8.88 20.10
N ARG A 55 -5.25 -9.13 19.39
CA ARG A 55 -6.07 -10.34 19.50
C ARG A 55 -5.88 -11.32 18.34
N HIS A 56 -5.13 -10.93 17.30
CA HIS A 56 -5.01 -11.64 16.03
C HIS A 56 -6.35 -11.86 15.30
N GLU A 57 -7.40 -11.14 15.69
CA GLU A 57 -8.75 -11.22 15.14
C GLU A 57 -9.40 -9.83 15.14
N LEU A 58 -10.16 -9.53 14.09
CA LEU A 58 -10.93 -8.29 14.01
C LEU A 58 -12.06 -8.29 15.05
N PRO A 59 -12.32 -7.15 15.72
CA PRO A 59 -13.48 -7.03 16.59
C PRO A 59 -14.78 -7.14 15.80
N GLY A 60 -15.82 -7.72 16.40
CA GLY A 60 -17.17 -7.66 15.86
C GLY A 60 -17.82 -6.29 16.08
N TRP A 61 -18.88 -6.01 15.31
CA TRP A 61 -19.64 -4.77 15.41
C TRP A 61 -20.14 -4.45 16.84
N ASP A 62 -20.74 -5.43 17.54
CA ASP A 62 -21.24 -5.25 18.90
C ASP A 62 -20.15 -4.77 19.88
N VAL A 63 -18.93 -5.29 19.70
CA VAL A 63 -17.78 -4.92 20.55
C VAL A 63 -17.41 -3.46 20.32
N MET A 64 -17.41 -3.00 19.07
CA MET A 64 -17.07 -1.63 18.72
C MET A 64 -18.14 -0.64 19.17
N GLN A 65 -19.43 -1.01 19.07
CA GLN A 65 -20.54 -0.14 19.51
C GLN A 65 -20.49 0.14 21.02
N HIS A 66 -19.97 -0.81 21.81
CA HIS A 66 -19.82 -0.69 23.26
C HIS A 66 -18.41 -0.28 23.71
N ASP A 67 -17.51 0.07 22.79
CA ASP A 67 -16.15 0.48 23.17
C ASP A 67 -16.14 1.88 23.77
N THR A 68 -15.81 1.97 25.07
CA THR A 68 -15.72 3.24 25.81
C THR A 68 -14.53 4.09 25.40
N LEU A 69 -13.57 3.54 24.64
CA LEU A 69 -12.42 4.28 24.13
C LEU A 69 -12.73 5.01 22.82
N LEU A 70 -13.87 4.74 22.19
CA LEU A 70 -14.37 5.53 21.07
C LEU A 70 -15.18 6.72 21.57
N SER A 71 -14.99 7.87 20.91
CA SER A 71 -15.83 9.05 21.06
C SER A 71 -17.31 8.72 20.82
N SER A 72 -18.21 9.49 21.44
CA SER A 72 -19.67 9.34 21.22
C SER A 72 -20.01 9.51 19.75
N GLU A 73 -19.41 10.51 19.12
CA GLU A 73 -19.66 10.92 17.74
C GLU A 73 -19.14 9.88 16.74
N ALA A 74 -18.04 9.18 17.07
CA ALA A 74 -17.57 8.04 16.28
C ALA A 74 -18.50 6.84 16.38
N ARG A 75 -19.03 6.54 17.57
CA ARG A 75 -19.97 5.42 17.75
C ARG A 75 -21.30 5.64 17.02
N GLU A 76 -21.73 6.88 16.81
CA GLU A 76 -22.91 7.20 15.98
C GLU A 76 -22.74 6.77 14.52
N LEU A 77 -21.52 6.76 13.99
CA LEU A 77 -21.24 6.30 12.62
C LEU A 77 -21.28 4.78 12.47
N LEU A 78 -21.31 4.03 13.57
CA LEU A 78 -21.46 2.57 13.56
C LEU A 78 -22.93 2.12 13.38
N ASP A 79 -23.80 3.00 12.88
CA ASP A 79 -25.20 2.68 12.59
C ASP A 79 -25.36 1.98 11.23
N THR A 80 -25.65 0.68 11.27
CA THR A 80 -25.86 -0.17 10.09
C THR A 80 -27.15 0.16 9.33
N SER A 81 -28.09 0.91 9.92
CA SER A 81 -29.30 1.34 9.24
C SER A 81 -29.06 2.52 8.29
N SER A 82 -28.17 3.44 8.69
CA SER A 82 -27.73 4.58 7.89
C SER A 82 -26.72 4.17 6.81
N TYR A 83 -25.86 3.20 7.12
CA TYR A 83 -24.79 2.74 6.23
C TYR A 83 -24.74 1.21 6.18
N PRO A 84 -25.41 0.56 5.21
CA PRO A 84 -25.41 -0.90 5.13
C PRO A 84 -24.02 -1.41 4.69
N PRO A 85 -23.46 -2.44 5.34
CA PRO A 85 -22.19 -3.03 4.94
C PRO A 85 -22.28 -3.66 3.54
N ALA A 86 -21.16 -3.67 2.83
CA ALA A 86 -20.98 -4.35 1.56
C ALA A 86 -21.25 -5.85 1.73
N LYS A 87 -22.00 -6.42 0.77
CA LYS A 87 -22.44 -7.81 0.82
C LYS A 87 -21.60 -8.72 -0.07
N THR A 88 -20.96 -8.14 -1.07
CA THR A 88 -20.16 -8.85 -2.07
C THR A 88 -18.77 -8.24 -2.17
N GLU A 89 -17.81 -9.04 -2.63
CA GLU A 89 -16.44 -8.57 -2.90
C GLU A 89 -16.42 -7.43 -3.92
N GLY A 90 -17.24 -7.52 -4.99
CA GLY A 90 -17.33 -6.46 -6.00
C GLY A 90 -17.84 -5.12 -5.45
N ASP A 91 -18.78 -5.14 -4.50
CA ASP A 91 -19.20 -3.89 -3.82
C ASP A 91 -18.04 -3.29 -3.00
N ALA A 92 -17.25 -4.15 -2.35
CA ALA A 92 -16.10 -3.73 -1.56
C ALA A 92 -14.97 -3.17 -2.43
N GLU A 93 -14.69 -3.79 -3.57
CA GLU A 93 -13.74 -3.29 -4.58
C GLU A 93 -14.15 -1.90 -5.09
N GLN A 94 -15.43 -1.70 -5.38
CA GLN A 94 -15.94 -0.40 -5.82
C GLN A 94 -15.75 0.68 -4.75
N ILE A 95 -16.03 0.36 -3.48
CA ILE A 95 -15.80 1.28 -2.36
C ILE A 95 -14.31 1.62 -2.23
N LEU A 96 -13.44 0.61 -2.31
CA LEU A 96 -11.99 0.81 -2.28
C LEU A 96 -11.50 1.72 -3.41
N GLU A 97 -11.98 1.50 -4.64
CA GLU A 97 -11.61 2.32 -5.79
C GLU A 97 -11.99 3.80 -5.56
N VAL A 98 -13.18 4.05 -4.99
CA VAL A 98 -13.61 5.41 -4.64
C VAL A 98 -12.71 6.00 -3.55
N LEU A 99 -12.49 5.28 -2.45
CA LEU A 99 -11.67 5.77 -1.33
C LEU A 99 -10.21 6.02 -1.74
N GLU A 100 -9.63 5.17 -2.60
CA GLU A 100 -8.29 5.34 -3.14
C GLU A 100 -8.20 6.58 -4.02
N LYS A 101 -9.17 6.81 -4.92
CA LYS A 101 -9.23 8.06 -5.71
C LYS A 101 -9.30 9.31 -4.81
N MET A 102 -10.07 9.26 -3.73
CA MET A 102 -10.16 10.36 -2.78
C MET A 102 -8.85 10.58 -2.03
N ARG A 103 -8.20 9.50 -1.59
CA ARG A 103 -6.87 9.51 -0.95
C ARG A 103 -5.83 10.14 -1.88
N GLN A 104 -5.74 9.68 -3.12
CA GLN A 104 -4.84 10.24 -4.14
C GLN A 104 -5.11 11.73 -4.36
N GLY A 105 -6.39 12.13 -4.46
CA GLY A 105 -6.78 13.53 -4.55
C GLY A 105 -6.28 14.37 -3.36
N ARG A 106 -6.36 13.83 -2.13
CA ARG A 106 -5.84 14.51 -0.93
C ARG A 106 -4.31 14.64 -0.95
N VAL A 107 -3.59 13.60 -1.35
CA VAL A 107 -2.12 13.63 -1.46
C VAL A 107 -1.67 14.67 -2.50
N ILE A 108 -2.36 14.73 -3.64
CA ILE A 108 -2.06 15.74 -4.67
C ILE A 108 -2.28 17.16 -4.13
N LEU A 109 -3.38 17.41 -3.42
CA LEU A 109 -3.64 18.73 -2.83
C LEU A 109 -2.62 19.10 -1.76
N SER A 110 -2.27 18.18 -0.84
CA SER A 110 -1.25 18.47 0.17
C SER A 110 0.12 18.72 -0.44
N THR A 111 0.44 18.02 -1.54
CA THR A 111 1.69 18.25 -2.31
C THR A 111 1.67 19.63 -2.95
N TYR A 112 0.55 20.01 -3.57
CA TYR A 112 0.37 21.35 -4.14
C TYR A 112 0.56 22.44 -3.09
N ASP A 113 -0.08 22.30 -1.92
CA ASP A 113 0.04 23.27 -0.83
C ASP A 113 1.49 23.38 -0.33
N ALA A 114 2.17 22.25 -0.15
CA ALA A 114 3.58 22.21 0.27
C ALA A 114 4.51 22.92 -0.73
N VAL A 115 4.29 22.70 -2.03
CA VAL A 115 5.05 23.37 -3.10
C VAL A 115 4.76 24.86 -3.11
N MET A 116 3.49 25.25 -2.97
CA MET A 116 3.10 26.66 -2.94
C MET A 116 3.68 27.38 -1.73
N ASP A 117 3.75 26.73 -0.58
CA ASP A 117 4.35 27.30 0.63
C ASP A 117 5.86 27.45 0.50
N LEU A 118 6.54 26.43 -0.04
CA LEU A 118 7.98 26.51 -0.36
C LEU A 118 8.27 27.68 -1.31
N MET A 119 7.48 27.83 -2.38
CA MET A 119 7.68 28.88 -3.38
C MET A 119 7.38 30.30 -2.90
N LYS A 120 6.75 30.47 -1.73
CA LYS A 120 6.55 31.79 -1.10
C LYS A 120 7.76 32.26 -0.30
N GLU A 121 8.70 31.37 0.01
CA GLU A 121 9.91 31.72 0.76
C GLU A 121 10.86 32.56 -0.10
N GLU A 122 11.50 33.58 0.49
CA GLU A 122 12.43 34.46 -0.24
C GLU A 122 13.66 33.70 -0.78
N THR A 123 13.98 32.55 -0.18
CA THR A 123 15.11 31.68 -0.54
C THR A 123 14.70 30.49 -1.40
N ALA A 124 13.46 30.44 -1.89
CA ALA A 124 12.95 29.29 -2.62
C ALA A 124 13.78 28.96 -3.86
N ASP A 125 14.28 27.72 -3.95
CA ASP A 125 14.86 27.15 -5.17
C ASP A 125 13.79 26.31 -5.90
N PRO A 126 13.46 26.62 -7.17
CA PRO A 126 12.58 25.78 -7.99
C PRO A 126 13.00 24.31 -8.08
N VAL A 127 14.30 23.99 -7.93
CA VAL A 127 14.79 22.61 -7.92
C VAL A 127 14.24 21.82 -6.73
N ASP A 128 14.16 22.44 -5.56
CA ASP A 128 13.60 21.80 -4.37
C ASP A 128 12.09 21.58 -4.51
N ALA A 129 11.38 22.50 -5.18
CA ALA A 129 9.97 22.33 -5.51
C ALA A 129 9.72 21.13 -6.44
N PHE A 130 10.61 20.86 -7.40
CA PHE A 130 10.53 19.65 -8.23
C PHE A 130 10.69 18.38 -7.40
N ALA A 131 11.63 18.34 -6.46
CA ALA A 131 11.80 17.19 -5.58
C ALA A 131 10.55 16.91 -4.73
N VAL A 132 9.91 17.96 -4.19
CA VAL A 132 8.64 17.82 -3.43
C VAL A 132 7.51 17.31 -4.33
N MET A 133 7.38 17.82 -5.56
CA MET A 133 6.39 17.34 -6.52
C MET A 133 6.62 15.87 -6.90
N GLU A 134 7.87 15.47 -7.17
CA GLU A 134 8.22 14.09 -7.51
C GLU A 134 7.88 13.14 -6.36
N ALA A 135 8.27 13.49 -5.13
CA ALA A 135 7.95 12.71 -3.94
C ALA A 135 6.44 12.56 -3.74
N GLY A 136 5.68 13.66 -3.82
CA GLY A 136 4.23 13.62 -3.66
C GLY A 136 3.51 12.83 -4.77
N LEU A 137 4.00 12.88 -6.00
CA LEU A 137 3.49 12.05 -7.10
C LEU A 137 3.84 10.57 -6.90
N MET A 138 5.01 10.25 -6.38
CA MET A 138 5.36 8.88 -6.00
C MET A 138 4.43 8.40 -4.88
N ASP A 139 4.22 9.17 -3.82
CA ASP A 139 3.32 8.79 -2.72
C ASP A 139 1.86 8.62 -3.16
N ALA A 140 1.38 9.44 -4.11
CA ALA A 140 0.05 9.30 -4.68
C ALA A 140 -0.08 8.02 -5.54
N ARG A 141 0.99 7.65 -6.26
CA ARG A 141 1.02 6.47 -7.15
C ARG A 141 1.41 5.18 -6.45
N THR A 142 2.01 5.27 -5.28
CA THR A 142 2.43 4.08 -4.56
C THR A 142 1.17 3.43 -4.02
N ASP A 143 0.61 2.53 -4.82
CA ASP A 143 -0.02 1.34 -4.28
C ASP A 143 1.08 0.67 -3.46
N GLN A 144 1.18 1.00 -2.17
CA GLN A 144 1.97 0.17 -1.27
C GLN A 144 1.17 -1.13 -1.11
N THR A 145 1.22 -1.96 -2.15
CA THR A 145 1.44 -3.37 -1.99
C THR A 145 2.82 -3.53 -1.35
N ASP A 146 3.01 -3.04 -0.12
CA ASP A 146 3.68 -3.91 0.83
C ASP A 146 2.83 -5.17 0.73
N GLU A 147 3.39 -6.23 0.16
CA GLU A 147 2.80 -7.55 0.13
C GLU A 147 2.55 -7.92 1.59
N THR A 148 1.41 -7.47 2.12
CA THR A 148 0.90 -7.92 3.39
C THR A 148 0.52 -9.36 3.09
N LEU A 149 1.49 -10.26 3.26
CA LEU A 149 1.31 -11.69 3.12
C LEU A 149 0.20 -12.07 4.08
N SER A 150 -1.01 -12.26 3.56
CA SER A 150 -2.12 -12.71 4.38
C SER A 150 -1.94 -14.22 4.54
N VAL A 151 -1.67 -14.65 5.77
CA VAL A 151 -1.59 -16.07 6.13
C VAL A 151 -3.00 -16.59 6.43
N ALA A 152 -3.94 -16.34 5.52
CA ALA A 152 -5.26 -16.97 5.54
C ALA A 152 -5.24 -18.23 4.65
N MET A 153 -6.17 -19.17 4.86
CA MET A 153 -6.26 -20.39 4.01
C MET A 153 -6.42 -20.07 2.51
N ASP A 154 -6.95 -18.88 2.19
CA ASP A 154 -7.13 -18.36 0.83
C ASP A 154 -6.22 -17.14 0.54
N GLY A 155 -5.18 -16.94 1.36
CA GLY A 155 -4.28 -15.80 1.25
C GLY A 155 -3.16 -15.99 0.21
N ASN A 156 -2.61 -14.86 -0.25
CA ASN A 156 -1.47 -14.79 -1.17
C ASN A 156 -0.19 -15.46 -0.64
N PHE A 157 -0.14 -15.82 0.65
CA PHE A 157 0.97 -16.57 1.24
C PHE A 157 1.19 -17.92 0.56
N LEU A 158 0.11 -18.66 0.23
CA LEU A 158 0.24 -19.97 -0.41
C LEU A 158 0.66 -19.84 -1.87
N GLU A 159 0.34 -18.74 -2.55
CA GLU A 159 0.85 -18.41 -3.89
C GLU A 159 2.29 -17.93 -3.87
N ALA A 160 2.69 -17.07 -2.93
CA ALA A 160 4.07 -16.64 -2.74
C ALA A 160 4.98 -17.81 -2.34
N VAL A 161 4.50 -18.69 -1.45
CA VAL A 161 5.17 -19.93 -1.06
C VAL A 161 5.15 -20.95 -2.20
N LYS A 162 4.08 -21.07 -2.98
CA LYS A 162 4.10 -21.87 -4.22
C LYS A 162 5.05 -21.30 -5.25
N ALA A 163 5.16 -19.99 -5.43
CA ALA A 163 6.14 -19.39 -6.35
C ALA A 163 7.58 -19.67 -5.90
N LEU A 164 7.84 -19.64 -4.59
CA LEU A 164 9.10 -20.06 -3.97
C LEU A 164 9.37 -21.57 -4.10
N LEU A 165 8.34 -22.42 -3.94
CA LEU A 165 8.44 -23.88 -3.99
C LEU A 165 8.43 -24.46 -5.41
N ASP A 166 7.74 -23.81 -6.36
CA ASP A 166 7.56 -24.26 -7.75
C ASP A 166 8.85 -24.11 -8.58
N ARG A 167 9.96 -23.64 -7.99
CA ARG A 167 11.21 -23.34 -8.71
C ARG A 167 10.95 -22.52 -9.98
N LYS A 168 9.91 -21.67 -10.00
CA LYS A 168 9.90 -20.56 -10.95
C LYS A 168 11.13 -19.77 -10.59
N LYS A 169 12.04 -19.62 -11.56
CA LYS A 169 13.27 -18.84 -11.36
C LYS A 169 12.86 -17.51 -10.71
N PRO A 170 13.52 -17.08 -9.63
CA PRO A 170 13.20 -15.81 -8.99
C PRO A 170 13.13 -14.72 -10.08
N ASP A 171 12.21 -13.75 -9.94
CA ASP A 171 12.04 -12.68 -10.93
C ASP A 171 13.27 -11.77 -10.89
N THR A 172 14.28 -12.18 -11.64
CA THR A 172 15.63 -11.62 -11.64
C THR A 172 16.04 -11.34 -13.07
N ILE A 173 16.82 -10.27 -13.25
CA ILE A 173 17.46 -9.94 -14.51
C ILE A 173 18.72 -10.81 -14.64
N PRO A 174 18.85 -11.66 -15.67
CA PRO A 174 20.02 -12.51 -15.83
C PRO A 174 21.26 -11.66 -16.12
N THR A 175 22.38 -11.98 -15.49
CA THR A 175 23.66 -11.27 -15.74
C THR A 175 24.37 -11.80 -16.98
N GLY A 176 24.03 -13.02 -17.41
CA GLY A 176 24.71 -13.76 -18.48
C GLY A 176 26.00 -14.44 -18.02
N PHE A 177 26.35 -14.34 -16.73
CA PHE A 177 27.43 -15.11 -16.12
C PHE A 177 26.84 -16.33 -15.43
N HIS A 178 26.89 -17.48 -16.10
CA HIS A 178 26.21 -18.70 -15.64
C HIS A 178 26.55 -19.11 -14.20
N GLU A 179 27.81 -18.96 -13.76
CA GLU A 179 28.19 -19.30 -12.38
C GLU A 179 27.55 -18.37 -11.36
N PHE A 180 27.45 -17.08 -11.68
CA PHE A 180 26.80 -16.09 -10.83
C PHE A 180 25.28 -16.30 -10.84
N ASP A 181 24.66 -16.45 -12.02
CA ASP A 181 23.21 -16.64 -12.14
C ASP A 181 22.76 -17.96 -11.49
N ASN A 182 23.56 -19.03 -11.52
CA ASN A 182 23.25 -20.30 -10.86
C ASN A 182 23.35 -20.22 -9.33
N SER A 183 24.22 -19.35 -8.79
CA SER A 183 24.46 -19.24 -7.35
C SER A 183 23.59 -18.15 -6.69
N ALA A 184 23.47 -17.00 -7.34
CA ALA A 184 22.74 -15.83 -6.84
C ALA A 184 21.33 -15.70 -7.44
N GLY A 185 21.00 -16.47 -8.47
CA GLY A 185 19.71 -16.40 -9.16
C GLY A 185 19.62 -15.32 -10.24
N GLY A 186 20.53 -14.34 -10.25
CA GLY A 186 20.52 -13.17 -11.13
C GLY A 186 20.45 -11.88 -10.32
N LEU A 187 20.13 -10.75 -10.97
CA LEU A 187 19.94 -9.47 -10.29
C LEU A 187 18.48 -9.30 -9.86
N PRO A 188 18.18 -9.02 -8.58
CA PRO A 188 16.80 -8.86 -8.11
C PRO A 188 16.13 -7.63 -8.74
N ARG A 189 14.92 -7.78 -9.27
CA ARG A 189 14.11 -6.63 -9.72
C ARG A 189 13.69 -5.79 -8.51
N GLY A 190 13.77 -4.47 -8.65
CA GLY A 190 13.51 -3.53 -7.54
C GLY A 190 14.61 -3.48 -6.48
N GLY A 191 15.68 -4.28 -6.60
CA GLY A 191 16.81 -4.28 -5.68
C GLY A 191 17.99 -3.42 -6.17
N LEU A 192 18.74 -2.84 -5.22
CA LEU A 192 19.99 -2.14 -5.51
C LEU A 192 21.16 -3.13 -5.53
N THR A 193 21.79 -3.31 -6.69
CA THR A 193 23.05 -4.08 -6.82
C THR A 193 24.24 -3.14 -7.00
N THR A 194 25.30 -3.33 -6.22
CA THR A 194 26.53 -2.53 -6.32
C THR A 194 27.71 -3.35 -6.83
N LEU A 195 28.44 -2.84 -7.83
CA LEU A 195 29.68 -3.41 -8.33
C LEU A 195 30.88 -2.66 -7.75
N ALA A 196 31.68 -3.33 -6.92
CA ALA A 196 32.89 -2.79 -6.33
C ALA A 196 34.13 -3.56 -6.82
N ALA A 197 35.15 -2.82 -7.24
CA ALA A 197 36.47 -3.35 -7.57
C ALA A 197 37.52 -2.22 -7.46
N SER A 198 38.80 -2.57 -7.48
CA SER A 198 39.91 -1.60 -7.51
C SER A 198 39.90 -0.72 -8.77
N SER A 199 40.60 0.42 -8.73
CA SER A 199 40.79 1.25 -9.93
C SER A 199 41.47 0.44 -11.04
N GLY A 200 40.95 0.51 -12.27
CA GLY A 200 41.38 -0.36 -13.38
C GLY A 200 40.89 -1.81 -13.32
N GLY A 201 40.21 -2.24 -12.25
CA GLY A 201 39.69 -3.60 -12.07
C GLY A 201 38.46 -3.96 -12.93
N GLY A 202 38.22 -3.24 -14.02
CA GLY A 202 37.21 -3.61 -15.02
C GLY A 202 35.74 -3.39 -14.63
N LYS A 203 35.42 -2.63 -13.56
CA LYS A 203 34.02 -2.37 -13.13
C LYS A 203 33.12 -1.89 -14.27
N SER A 204 33.59 -0.93 -15.06
CA SER A 204 32.83 -0.36 -16.18
C SER A 204 32.61 -1.39 -17.29
N CYS A 205 33.65 -2.16 -17.64
CA CYS A 205 33.54 -3.22 -18.64
C CYS A 205 32.56 -4.31 -18.20
N MET A 206 32.63 -4.71 -16.93
CA MET A 206 31.69 -5.67 -16.33
C MET A 206 30.26 -5.15 -16.35
N GLY A 207 30.03 -3.89 -15.94
CA GLY A 207 28.70 -3.28 -15.96
C GLY A 207 28.09 -3.22 -17.36
N VAL A 208 28.89 -2.83 -18.37
CA VAL A 208 28.44 -2.83 -19.77
C VAL A 208 28.14 -4.24 -20.27
N GLN A 209 28.98 -5.22 -19.93
CA GLN A 209 28.76 -6.61 -20.35
C GLN A 209 27.48 -7.19 -19.75
N ILE A 210 27.21 -6.92 -18.46
CA ILE A 210 25.94 -7.29 -17.80
C ILE A 210 24.76 -6.67 -18.55
N ALA A 211 24.84 -5.38 -18.90
CA ALA A 211 23.77 -4.70 -19.62
C ALA A 211 23.51 -5.30 -21.01
N VAL A 212 24.57 -5.61 -21.77
CA VAL A 212 24.45 -6.26 -23.09
C VAL A 212 23.84 -7.65 -22.96
N ASN A 213 24.29 -8.43 -21.99
CA ASN A 213 23.77 -9.78 -21.74
C ASN A 213 22.30 -9.74 -21.33
N ALA A 214 21.93 -8.83 -20.43
CA ALA A 214 20.56 -8.64 -19.98
C ALA A 214 19.63 -8.21 -21.13
N PHE A 215 20.09 -7.33 -22.03
CA PHE A 215 19.35 -6.94 -23.22
C PHE A 215 19.09 -8.12 -24.17
N ASN A 216 20.08 -9.00 -24.38
CA ASN A 216 19.93 -10.15 -25.28
C ASN A 216 19.10 -11.30 -24.68
N ALA A 217 18.89 -11.30 -23.36
CA ALA A 217 18.17 -12.34 -22.64
C ALA A 217 16.68 -12.03 -22.42
N GLY A 218 16.27 -10.77 -22.61
CA GLY A 218 14.87 -10.34 -22.64
C GLY A 218 14.26 -10.47 -24.03
#